data_AF-A0AB73FBS1-F1
#
_entry.id   AF-A0AB73FBS1-F1
#
_cell.length_a   1.000
_cell.length_b   1.000
_cell.length_c   1.000
_cell.angle_alpha   90.00
_cell.angle_beta   90.00
_cell.angle_gamma   90.00
#
_symmetry.space_group_name_H-M   'P 1'
#
loop_
_entity.id
_entity.type
_entity.pdbx_description
1 polymer ?
#
loop_
_entity_poly.entity_id
_entity_poly.type
_entity_poly.pdbx_seq_one_letter_code
_entity_poly.pdbx_strand_id
1 'polypeptide(L)'
;MNENIIPYVPIAPRVQATNEKSRLLCEQLFLLIDSVTSSQILFNHQTDKGFLSISPDQINDLIEELSKTNRSFKKIDIKLLNSSLKDLIYPKFNGEHTIISPIWNNTEVRVWQFQLNQIANGVNMELLDKDAELNLDMALSALRIWRNSLETGSENRDVIYKRNDLIYKLMDLEQRLQIVQQKLEE
;
A
#
# COMPACT_ATOMS: atom_id res chain seq x y z
N MET A 1 2.43 -20.91 -21.10
CA MET A 1 2.23 -19.45 -20.96
C MET A 1 1.80 -19.21 -19.53
N ASN A 2 2.55 -18.43 -18.74
CA ASN A 2 2.19 -18.17 -17.34
C ASN A 2 1.05 -17.15 -17.30
N GLU A 3 -0.15 -17.60 -16.95
CA GLU A 3 -1.38 -16.80 -16.92
C GLU A 3 -1.54 -15.94 -15.66
N ASN A 4 -0.57 -15.91 -14.75
CA ASN A 4 -0.60 -15.09 -13.54
C ASN A 4 0.36 -13.90 -13.65
N ILE A 5 0.19 -13.05 -14.66
CA ILE A 5 0.85 -11.75 -14.65
C ILE A 5 0.07 -10.85 -13.70
N ILE A 6 0.36 -10.95 -12.40
CA ILE A 6 0.07 -9.84 -11.49
C ILE A 6 0.83 -8.64 -12.09
N PRO A 7 0.15 -7.56 -12.50
CA PRO A 7 0.83 -6.43 -13.11
C PRO A 7 1.85 -5.88 -12.12
N TYR A 8 3.13 -5.97 -12.49
CA TYR A 8 4.19 -5.37 -11.71
C TYR A 8 3.99 -3.85 -11.68
N VAL A 9 3.81 -3.29 -10.48
CA VAL A 9 3.72 -1.84 -10.32
C VAL A 9 5.09 -1.33 -9.88
N PRO A 10 5.76 -0.46 -10.67
CA PRO A 10 7.06 0.10 -10.32
C PRO A 10 7.09 0.71 -8.93
N ILE A 11 8.12 0.42 -8.15
CA ILE A 11 8.24 0.83 -6.76
C ILE A 11 8.93 2.18 -6.66
N ALA A 12 9.94 2.45 -7.50
CA ALA A 12 10.77 3.65 -7.39
C ALA A 12 9.99 4.97 -7.37
N PRO A 13 8.99 5.21 -8.25
CA PRO A 13 8.24 6.46 -8.27
C PRO A 13 7.41 6.70 -7.00
N ARG A 14 7.22 5.66 -6.19
CA ARG A 14 6.41 5.67 -4.97
C ARG A 14 7.25 5.74 -3.70
N VAL A 15 8.58 5.71 -3.81
CA VAL A 15 9.47 5.72 -2.65
C VAL A 15 9.27 7.00 -1.83
N GLN A 16 9.05 6.81 -0.54
CA GLN A 16 8.90 7.88 0.44
C GLN A 16 9.87 7.65 1.59
N ALA A 17 10.56 8.70 2.02
CA ALA A 17 11.46 8.67 3.16
C ALA A 17 11.34 9.97 3.98
N THR A 18 11.75 9.91 5.23
CA THR A 18 11.74 11.06 6.16
C THR A 18 12.69 12.18 5.73
N ASN A 19 13.73 11.86 4.93
CA ASN A 19 14.67 12.84 4.39
C ASN A 19 14.95 12.61 2.90
N GLU A 20 15.28 13.69 2.20
CA GLU A 20 15.46 13.68 0.74
C GLU A 20 16.67 12.86 0.28
N LYS A 21 17.76 12.86 1.05
CA LYS A 21 18.98 12.12 0.70
C LYS A 21 18.72 10.61 0.72
N SER A 22 18.08 10.11 1.77
CA SER A 22 17.67 8.72 1.90
C SER A 22 16.62 8.36 0.87
N ARG A 23 15.68 9.27 0.54
CA ARG A 23 14.72 9.09 -0.55
C ARG A 23 15.43 8.80 -1.87
N LEU A 24 16.38 9.65 -2.27
CA LEU A 24 17.11 9.50 -3.55
C LEU A 24 17.93 8.21 -3.60
N LEU A 25 18.59 7.83 -2.50
CA LEU A 25 19.36 6.59 -2.42
C LEU A 25 18.48 5.34 -2.51
N CYS A 26 17.36 5.34 -1.79
CA CYS A 26 16.41 4.22 -1.84
C CYS A 26 15.68 4.18 -3.18
N GLU A 27 15.36 5.32 -3.79
CA GLU A 27 14.80 5.41 -5.13
C GLU A 27 15.73 4.75 -6.16
N GLN A 28 17.06 4.96 -6.07
CA GLN A 28 18.02 4.25 -6.93
C GLN A 28 18.01 2.73 -6.73
N LEU A 29 17.91 2.26 -5.48
CA LEU A 29 17.74 0.84 -5.20
C LEU A 29 16.45 0.32 -5.86
N PHE A 30 15.32 0.99 -5.70
CA PHE A 30 14.06 0.50 -6.25
C PHE A 30 13.98 0.66 -7.77
N LEU A 31 14.70 1.60 -8.38
CA LEU A 31 14.85 1.69 -9.85
C LEU A 31 15.59 0.47 -10.39
N LEU A 32 16.61 -0.01 -9.65
CA LEU A 32 17.30 -1.26 -9.97
C LEU A 32 16.31 -2.42 -9.91
N ILE A 33 15.56 -2.55 -8.81
CA ILE A 33 14.57 -3.63 -8.65
C ILE A 33 13.48 -3.58 -9.73
N ASP A 34 12.99 -2.40 -10.08
CA ASP A 34 12.02 -2.21 -11.17
C ASP A 34 12.57 -2.72 -12.51
N SER A 35 13.86 -2.50 -12.76
CA SER A 35 14.55 -2.92 -13.99
C SER A 35 14.87 -4.41 -14.01
N VAL A 36 15.27 -4.99 -12.88
CA VAL A 36 15.46 -6.44 -12.66
C VAL A 36 14.14 -7.17 -12.93
N THR A 37 13.05 -6.69 -12.34
CA THR A 37 11.72 -7.29 -12.50
C THR A 37 11.23 -7.23 -13.95
N SER A 38 11.41 -6.08 -14.61
CA SER A 38 11.06 -5.91 -16.02
C SER A 38 11.86 -6.82 -16.95
N SER A 39 13.06 -7.21 -16.53
CA SER A 39 13.95 -8.13 -17.24
C SER A 39 13.71 -9.61 -16.88
N GLN A 40 12.63 -9.92 -16.16
CA GLN A 40 12.23 -11.27 -15.72
C GLN A 40 13.25 -11.98 -14.81
N ILE A 41 14.16 -11.23 -14.17
CA ILE A 41 15.07 -11.79 -13.16
C ILE A 41 14.27 -11.98 -11.86
N LEU A 42 14.39 -13.18 -11.27
CA LEU A 42 13.63 -13.56 -10.07
C LEU A 42 14.26 -12.97 -8.79
N PHE A 43 13.41 -12.54 -7.87
CA PHE A 43 13.75 -12.15 -6.50
C PHE A 43 12.74 -12.76 -5.52
N ASN A 44 13.10 -12.82 -4.23
CA ASN A 44 12.19 -13.36 -3.23
C ASN A 44 11.05 -12.41 -2.96
N HIS A 45 9.90 -12.72 -3.51
CA HIS A 45 8.66 -11.99 -3.31
C HIS A 45 7.60 -12.94 -2.76
N GLN A 46 7.19 -12.70 -1.51
CA GLN A 46 6.05 -13.37 -0.90
C GLN A 46 4.82 -12.52 -1.19
N THR A 47 4.18 -12.80 -2.33
CA THR A 47 3.03 -12.05 -2.84
C THR A 47 1.82 -12.11 -1.91
N ASP A 48 1.66 -13.22 -1.18
CA ASP A 48 0.62 -13.45 -0.17
C ASP A 48 0.72 -12.48 1.01
N LYS A 49 1.96 -12.09 1.38
CA LYS A 49 2.23 -11.16 2.49
C LYS A 49 2.67 -9.78 2.01
N GLY A 50 2.87 -9.59 0.71
CA GLY A 50 3.44 -8.38 0.14
C GLY A 50 4.87 -8.11 0.60
N PHE A 51 5.65 -9.16 0.94
CA PHE A 51 7.03 -9.00 1.36
C PHE A 51 8.00 -9.16 0.20
N LEU A 52 8.79 -8.12 -0.03
CA LEU A 52 9.94 -8.15 -0.93
C LEU A 52 11.21 -8.37 -0.11
N SER A 53 11.99 -9.39 -0.44
CA SER A 53 13.23 -9.74 0.26
C SER A 53 14.41 -9.69 -0.70
N ILE A 54 15.39 -8.84 -0.40
CA ILE A 54 16.57 -8.59 -1.24
C ILE A 54 17.83 -8.90 -0.45
N SER A 55 18.72 -9.71 -1.00
CA SER A 55 20.04 -9.94 -0.40
C SER A 55 20.95 -8.73 -0.65
N PRO A 56 21.53 -8.09 0.38
CA PRO A 56 22.41 -6.93 0.22
C PRO A 56 23.67 -7.27 -0.59
N ASP A 57 24.17 -8.49 -0.42
CA ASP A 57 25.41 -8.96 -1.05
C ASP A 57 25.26 -9.05 -2.58
N GLN A 58 24.02 -9.26 -3.07
CA GLN A 58 23.74 -9.44 -4.50
C GLN A 58 23.37 -8.15 -5.22
N ILE A 59 23.20 -7.03 -4.50
CA ILE A 59 22.80 -5.75 -5.14
C ILE A 59 23.85 -5.34 -6.19
N ASN A 60 25.14 -5.48 -5.87
CA ASN A 60 26.19 -5.13 -6.81
C ASN A 60 26.33 -6.13 -7.96
N ASP A 61 26.10 -7.41 -7.70
CA ASP A 61 26.10 -8.44 -8.75
C ASP A 61 24.96 -8.20 -9.75
N LEU A 62 23.77 -7.82 -9.26
CA LEU A 62 22.62 -7.45 -10.07
C LEU A 62 22.87 -6.18 -10.89
N ILE A 63 23.54 -5.18 -10.31
CA ILE A 63 23.97 -3.97 -11.04
C ILE A 63 24.92 -4.37 -12.18
N GLU A 64 25.87 -5.27 -11.93
CA GLU A 64 26.83 -5.71 -12.93
C GLU A 64 26.16 -6.51 -14.05
N GLU A 65 25.21 -7.39 -13.71
CA GLU A 65 24.43 -8.13 -14.70
C GLU A 65 23.57 -7.19 -15.57
N LEU A 66 22.87 -6.24 -14.97
CA LEU A 66 22.09 -5.25 -15.71
C LEU A 66 22.96 -4.30 -16.54
N SER A 67 24.17 -3.99 -16.09
CA SER A 67 25.10 -3.14 -16.84
C SER A 67 25.53 -3.72 -18.18
N LYS A 68 25.45 -5.05 -18.35
CA LYS A 68 25.69 -5.74 -19.63
C LYS A 68 24.63 -5.39 -20.68
N THR A 69 23.41 -5.11 -20.24
CA THR A 69 22.25 -4.83 -21.09
C THR A 69 21.92 -3.34 -21.15
N ASN A 70 22.12 -2.61 -20.05
CA ASN A 70 21.78 -1.20 -19.91
C ASN A 70 22.76 -0.47 -18.97
N ARG A 71 23.65 0.37 -19.52
CA ARG A 71 24.81 0.97 -18.83
C ARG A 71 24.49 2.09 -17.82
N SER A 72 23.23 2.22 -17.38
CA SER A 72 22.77 3.36 -16.58
C SER A 72 23.01 3.22 -15.07
N PHE A 73 23.22 1.99 -14.58
CA PHE A 73 23.36 1.74 -13.14
C PHE A 73 24.80 1.90 -12.65
N LYS A 74 25.01 2.83 -11.71
CA LYS A 74 26.28 2.96 -10.98
C LYS A 74 26.26 2.08 -9.74
N LYS A 75 27.44 1.58 -9.33
CA LYS A 75 27.60 0.86 -8.06
C LYS A 75 27.07 1.71 -6.90
N ILE A 76 26.31 1.06 -6.02
CA ILE A 76 25.72 1.70 -4.84
C ILE A 76 26.59 1.34 -3.62
N ASP A 77 26.88 2.32 -2.77
CA ASP A 77 27.50 2.05 -1.48
C ASP A 77 26.47 1.39 -0.55
N ILE A 78 26.61 0.08 -0.35
CA ILE A 78 25.70 -0.75 0.44
C ILE A 78 25.66 -0.30 1.91
N LYS A 79 26.77 0.22 2.46
CA LYS A 79 26.80 0.70 3.85
C LYS A 79 25.98 1.97 4.01
N LEU A 80 26.12 2.89 3.05
CA LEU A 80 25.33 4.12 3.00
C LEU A 80 23.85 3.82 2.73
N LEU A 81 23.57 2.86 1.86
CA LEU A 81 22.20 2.42 1.58
C LEU A 81 21.54 1.88 2.85
N ASN A 82 22.21 0.99 3.59
CA ASN A 82 21.67 0.38 4.81
C ASN A 82 21.28 1.43 5.87
N SER A 83 22.10 2.48 6.05
CA SER A 83 21.75 3.54 6.99
C SER A 83 20.53 4.35 6.54
N SER A 84 20.34 4.53 5.23
CA SER A 84 19.18 5.20 4.64
C SER A 84 17.89 4.39 4.65
N LEU A 85 17.96 3.05 4.72
CA LEU A 85 16.74 2.20 4.74
C LEU A 85 15.85 2.46 5.95
N LYS A 86 16.43 2.87 7.08
CA LYS A 86 15.67 3.18 8.31
C LYS A 86 14.76 4.40 8.16
N ASP A 87 15.06 5.27 7.20
CA ASP A 87 14.30 6.47 6.93
C ASP A 87 13.11 6.21 5.99
N LEU A 88 12.96 4.98 5.46
CA LEU A 88 11.90 4.64 4.54
C LEU A 88 10.52 4.65 5.22
N ILE A 89 9.63 5.45 4.67
CA ILE A 89 8.19 5.42 4.94
C ILE A 89 7.53 4.41 4.00
N TYR A 90 7.93 4.40 2.73
CA TYR A 90 7.49 3.41 1.74
C TYR A 90 8.58 3.09 0.72
N PRO A 91 8.80 1.79 0.36
CA PRO A 91 8.33 0.59 1.06
C PRO A 91 8.80 0.55 2.51
N LYS A 92 7.99 0.01 3.43
CA LYS A 92 8.36 -0.03 4.85
C LYS A 92 9.46 -1.05 5.05
N PHE A 93 10.60 -0.62 5.58
CA PHE A 93 11.71 -1.50 5.90
C PHE A 93 11.44 -2.26 7.21
N ASN A 94 11.38 -3.59 7.14
CA ASN A 94 11.15 -4.47 8.30
C ASN A 94 12.46 -4.96 8.94
N GLY A 95 13.60 -4.45 8.49
CA GLY A 95 14.91 -4.86 8.97
C GLY A 95 15.50 -6.02 8.19
N GLU A 96 16.55 -6.59 8.79
CA GLU A 96 17.28 -7.70 8.22
C GLU A 96 16.73 -9.01 8.77
N HIS A 97 16.48 -9.96 7.88
CA HIS A 97 15.93 -11.27 8.18
C HIS A 97 16.77 -12.34 7.53
N THR A 98 16.58 -13.57 7.99
CA THR A 98 17.18 -14.73 7.37
C THR A 98 16.08 -15.56 6.76
N ILE A 99 16.19 -15.85 5.46
CA ILE A 99 15.19 -16.65 4.73
C ILE A 99 15.84 -17.85 4.04
N ILE A 100 15.07 -18.91 3.90
CA ILE A 100 15.39 -20.03 3.02
C ILE A 100 14.78 -19.72 1.67
N SER A 101 15.61 -19.63 0.64
CA SER A 101 15.20 -19.16 -0.68
C SER A 101 15.33 -20.24 -1.75
N PRO A 102 14.26 -20.53 -2.51
CA PRO A 102 14.35 -21.39 -3.69
C PRO A 102 15.29 -20.82 -4.76
N ILE A 103 15.40 -19.49 -4.85
CA ILE A 103 16.28 -18.79 -5.79
C ILE A 103 17.76 -19.03 -5.44
N TRP A 104 18.06 -19.32 -4.17
CA TRP A 104 19.41 -19.60 -3.68
C TRP A 104 19.55 -21.05 -3.25
N ASN A 105 19.05 -21.99 -4.06
CA ASN A 105 19.21 -23.43 -3.83
C ASN A 105 18.73 -23.92 -2.45
N ASN A 106 17.69 -23.29 -1.90
CA ASN A 106 17.19 -23.54 -0.54
C ASN A 106 18.27 -23.35 0.56
N THR A 107 19.20 -22.43 0.33
CA THR A 107 20.18 -22.02 1.35
C THR A 107 19.62 -20.90 2.21
N GLU A 108 20.16 -20.82 3.42
CA GLU A 108 19.87 -19.78 4.38
C GLU A 108 20.63 -18.49 4.00
N VAL A 109 19.89 -17.43 3.69
CA VAL A 109 20.46 -16.17 3.19
C VAL A 109 19.92 -14.98 3.99
N ARG A 110 20.81 -14.05 4.32
CA ARG A 110 20.47 -12.78 4.96
C ARG A 110 19.90 -11.81 3.94
N VAL A 111 18.74 -11.26 4.23
CA VAL A 111 17.99 -10.37 3.34
C VAL A 111 17.49 -9.14 4.07
N TRP A 112 17.35 -8.06 3.32
CA TRP A 112 16.54 -6.91 3.69
C TRP A 112 15.10 -7.18 3.30
N GLN A 113 14.20 -7.13 4.28
CA GLN A 113 12.78 -7.32 4.04
C GLN A 113 12.05 -5.98 3.97
N PHE A 114 11.26 -5.81 2.93
CA PHE A 114 10.42 -4.65 2.69
C PHE A 114 8.95 -5.09 2.62
N GLN A 115 8.09 -4.39 3.36
CA GLN A 115 6.66 -4.49 3.21
C GLN A 115 6.22 -3.55 2.10
N LEU A 116 5.71 -4.13 1.01
CA LEU A 116 5.00 -3.41 -0.03
C LEU A 116 3.53 -3.21 0.41
N ASN A 117 2.85 -2.26 -0.23
CA ASN A 117 1.41 -2.15 -0.10
C ASN A 117 0.82 -3.47 -0.59
N GLN A 118 0.22 -4.24 0.31
CA GLN A 118 -0.72 -5.26 -0.12
C GLN A 118 -1.82 -4.50 -0.86
N ILE A 119 -2.15 -4.90 -2.10
CA ILE A 119 -3.54 -4.77 -2.50
C ILE A 119 -4.25 -5.60 -1.45
N ALA A 120 -4.97 -4.94 -0.55
CA ALA A 120 -5.56 -5.57 0.62
C ALA A 120 -6.60 -6.57 0.15
N ASN A 121 -6.17 -7.79 -0.20
CA ASN A 121 -7.07 -8.93 -0.34
C ASN A 121 -7.60 -9.34 1.06
N GLY A 122 -7.15 -8.69 2.14
CA GLY A 122 -7.54 -8.94 3.52
C GLY A 122 -8.26 -7.80 4.25
N VAL A 123 -8.28 -6.56 3.72
CA VAL A 123 -9.34 -5.62 4.14
C VAL A 123 -10.52 -6.00 3.29
N ASN A 124 -11.35 -6.87 3.84
CA ASN A 124 -12.61 -7.21 3.23
C ASN A 124 -13.41 -5.89 3.20
N MET A 125 -13.35 -5.14 2.08
CA MET A 125 -14.13 -3.90 1.93
C MET A 125 -15.61 -4.19 2.15
N GLU A 126 -16.04 -5.43 1.91
CA GLU A 126 -17.38 -5.95 2.26
C GLU A 126 -17.72 -5.89 3.76
N LEU A 127 -16.72 -5.80 4.65
CA LEU A 127 -16.91 -5.75 6.11
C LEU A 127 -16.76 -4.35 6.71
N LEU A 128 -16.25 -3.36 5.95
CA LEU A 128 -16.27 -1.96 6.42
C LEU A 128 -17.71 -1.48 6.65
N ASP A 129 -18.63 -1.91 5.79
CA ASP A 129 -20.06 -1.67 5.97
C ASP A 129 -20.64 -2.32 7.23
N LYS A 130 -19.93 -3.27 7.87
CA LYS A 130 -20.38 -3.93 9.12
C LYS A 130 -19.69 -3.41 10.38
N ASP A 131 -18.76 -2.47 10.24
CA ASP A 131 -18.09 -1.84 11.39
C ASP A 131 -19.04 -0.85 12.06
N ALA A 132 -19.43 -1.13 13.31
CA ALA A 132 -20.38 -0.32 14.05
C ALA A 132 -19.85 1.09 14.37
N GLU A 133 -18.56 1.25 14.67
CA GLU A 133 -17.99 2.57 14.97
C GLU A 133 -17.97 3.44 13.72
N LEU A 134 -17.55 2.86 12.59
CA LEU A 134 -17.56 3.55 11.31
C LEU A 134 -18.98 3.93 10.87
N ASN A 135 -19.95 3.02 10.99
CA ASN A 135 -21.34 3.30 10.62
C ASN A 135 -21.97 4.38 11.49
N LEU A 136 -21.63 4.41 12.78
CA LEU A 136 -22.06 5.46 13.70
C LEU A 136 -21.48 6.83 13.30
N ASP A 137 -20.18 6.90 13.00
CA ASP A 137 -19.52 8.12 12.55
C ASP A 137 -20.09 8.64 11.22
N MET A 138 -20.37 7.72 10.30
CA MET A 138 -21.01 8.04 9.02
C MET A 138 -22.44 8.55 9.21
N ALA A 139 -23.24 7.91 10.08
CA ALA A 139 -24.61 8.34 10.38
C ALA A 139 -24.63 9.73 11.04
N LEU A 140 -23.75 9.98 12.03
CA LEU A 140 -23.60 11.28 12.68
C LEU A 140 -23.18 12.37 11.69
N SER A 141 -22.25 12.05 10.78
CA SER A 141 -21.80 12.98 9.74
C SER A 141 -22.91 13.32 8.75
N ALA A 142 -23.68 12.31 8.30
CA ALA A 142 -24.83 12.50 7.42
C ALA A 142 -25.92 13.37 8.08
N LEU A 143 -26.22 13.14 9.36
CA LEU A 143 -27.16 13.97 10.14
C LEU A 143 -26.66 15.41 10.29
N ARG A 144 -25.37 15.64 10.54
CA ARG A 144 -24.79 16.99 10.64
C ARG A 144 -24.91 17.74 9.31
N ILE A 145 -24.58 17.10 8.20
CA ILE A 145 -24.71 17.69 6.85
C ILE A 145 -26.17 18.02 6.57
N TRP A 146 -27.07 17.08 6.86
CA TRP A 146 -28.50 17.27 6.62
C TRP A 146 -29.08 18.40 7.49
N ARG A 147 -28.75 18.44 8.79
CA ARG A 147 -29.14 19.53 9.68
C ARG A 147 -28.63 20.88 9.17
N ASN A 148 -27.34 20.98 8.84
CA ASN A 148 -26.76 22.22 8.32
C ASN A 148 -27.46 22.67 7.01
N SER A 149 -27.84 21.72 6.15
CA SER A 149 -28.57 21.99 4.91
C SER A 149 -30.02 22.46 5.15
N LEU A 150 -30.66 22.03 6.23
CA LEU A 150 -32.00 22.48 6.62
C LEU A 150 -31.96 23.83 7.36
N GLU A 151 -30.94 24.04 8.20
CA GLU A 151 -30.70 25.27 8.97
C GLU A 151 -30.27 26.45 8.08
N THR A 152 -29.58 26.18 6.96
CA THR A 152 -29.30 27.18 5.92
C THR A 152 -30.52 27.53 5.07
N GLY A 153 -31.68 26.94 5.37
CA GLY A 153 -32.92 27.08 4.61
C GLY A 153 -33.48 28.50 4.59
N SER A 154 -33.62 29.06 3.39
CA SER A 154 -34.88 29.59 2.83
C SER A 154 -34.67 30.44 1.57
N GLU A 155 -33.44 30.88 1.28
CA GLU A 155 -33.17 31.79 0.14
C GLU A 155 -32.65 31.10 -1.13
N ASN A 156 -32.19 29.85 -1.05
CA ASN A 156 -31.61 29.11 -2.18
C ASN A 156 -32.47 27.88 -2.56
N ARG A 157 -33.25 28.00 -3.64
CA ARG A 157 -34.12 26.92 -4.16
C ARG A 157 -33.37 25.66 -4.62
N ASP A 158 -32.08 25.77 -4.90
CA ASP A 158 -31.26 24.66 -5.41
C ASP A 158 -30.77 23.71 -4.31
N VAL A 159 -30.97 24.03 -3.03
CA VAL A 159 -30.50 23.25 -1.87
C VAL A 159 -31.66 22.58 -1.12
N ILE A 160 -32.87 22.60 -1.69
CA ILE A 160 -34.04 21.94 -1.10
C ILE A 160 -34.06 20.48 -1.54
N TYR A 161 -33.73 19.56 -0.63
CA TYR A 161 -33.88 18.13 -0.87
C TYR A 161 -35.32 17.80 -1.29
N LYS A 162 -35.47 17.09 -2.42
CA LYS A 162 -36.78 16.62 -2.84
C LYS A 162 -37.21 15.47 -1.93
N ARG A 163 -38.51 15.21 -1.84
CA ARG A 163 -39.07 14.13 -1.02
C ARG A 163 -38.34 12.79 -1.19
N ASN A 164 -37.96 12.44 -2.42
CA ASN A 164 -37.23 11.20 -2.71
C ASN A 164 -35.81 11.20 -2.13
N ASP A 165 -35.09 12.32 -2.20
CA ASP A 165 -33.74 12.44 -1.64
C ASP A 165 -33.75 12.29 -0.11
N LEU A 166 -34.80 12.81 0.52
CA LEU A 166 -35.04 12.66 1.96
C LEU A 166 -35.32 11.20 2.33
N ILE A 167 -36.16 10.51 1.55
CA ILE A 167 -36.46 9.08 1.74
C ILE A 167 -35.17 8.26 1.64
N TYR A 168 -34.35 8.48 0.63
CA TYR A 168 -33.09 7.74 0.47
C TYR A 168 -32.09 8.01 1.60
N LYS A 169 -31.98 9.27 2.06
CA LYS A 169 -31.13 9.59 3.21
C LYS A 169 -31.62 8.94 4.50
N LEU A 170 -32.93 8.89 4.71
CA LEU A 170 -33.52 8.20 5.87
C LEU A 170 -33.28 6.70 5.83
N MET A 171 -33.44 6.07 4.65
CA MET A 171 -33.17 4.63 4.47
C MET A 171 -31.69 4.30 4.72
N ASP A 172 -30.76 5.11 4.22
CA ASP A 172 -29.31 4.92 4.46
C ASP A 172 -28.98 5.06 5.96
N LEU A 173 -29.54 6.07 6.63
CA LEU A 173 -29.38 6.23 8.09
C LEU A 173 -29.95 5.04 8.87
N GLU A 174 -31.12 4.55 8.50
CA GLU A 174 -31.76 3.40 9.14
C GLU A 174 -30.90 2.14 9.02
N GLN A 175 -30.39 1.84 7.81
CA GLN A 175 -29.53 0.69 7.59
C GLN A 175 -28.24 0.77 8.42
N ARG A 176 -27.59 1.95 8.46
CA ARG A 176 -26.37 2.15 9.25
C ARG A 176 -26.62 1.99 10.75
N LEU A 177 -27.72 2.53 11.25
CA LEU A 177 -28.08 2.42 12.67
C LEU A 177 -28.51 1.00 13.06
N GLN A 178 -29.12 0.22 12.15
CA GLN A 178 -29.41 -1.20 12.39
C GLN A 178 -28.12 -2.01 12.61
N ILE A 179 -27.04 -1.71 11.89
CA ILE A 179 -25.73 -2.38 12.06
C ILE A 179 -25.13 -2.05 13.43
N VAL A 180 -25.26 -0.80 13.87
CA VAL A 180 -24.85 -0.38 15.22
C VAL A 180 -25.70 -1.07 16.29
N GLN A 181 -27.01 -1.12 16.10
CA GLN A 181 -27.95 -1.77 17.04
C GLN A 181 -27.64 -3.26 17.18
N GLN A 182 -27.44 -3.97 16.08
CA GLN A 182 -27.05 -5.38 16.10
C GLN A 182 -25.78 -5.61 16.93
N LYS A 183 -24.83 -4.68 16.88
CA LYS A 183 -23.60 -4.79 17.67
C LYS A 183 -23.79 -4.54 19.16
N LEU A 184 -24.76 -3.70 19.54
CA LEU A 184 -25.08 -3.41 20.94
C LEU A 184 -25.96 -4.49 21.60
N GLU A 185 -26.68 -5.27 20.80
CA GLU A 185 -27.54 -6.37 21.25
C GLU A 185 -26.82 -7.74 21.35
N GLU A 186 -25.59 -7.83 20.84
CA GLU A 186 -24.64 -8.95 21.04
C GLU A 186 -23.92 -8.88 22.40
#